data_AF-A0A183HMA5-F1
#
_entry.id   AF-A0A183HMA5-F1
#
_cell.length_a   1.000
_cell.length_b   1.000
_cell.length_c   1.000
_cell.angle_alpha   90.00
_cell.angle_beta   90.00
_cell.angle_gamma   90.00
#
_symmetry.space_group_name_H-M   'P 1'
#
loop_
_entity.id
_entity.type
_entity.pdbx_description
1 polymer ?
#
loop_
_entity_poly.entity_id
_entity_poly.type
_entity_poly.pdbx_seq_one_letter_code
_entity_poly.pdbx_strand_id
1 'polypeptide(L)'
;LCTSSFGWPAVYYLHAGISFIAFGVWVLLYRNQPADHPFVKESELREINSGRSTSAIKASSNKHQKIPYLAILSTPAVWGIWAAAIGDLMTLQLIHTFSPQYIREILGYSVEHTGFSAALPVLVQFLFKIFAGYTSDKLTIFSETAKLRFYNSIALGVSAFFLIILAFLPQ
;
A
#
# COMPACT_ATOMS: atom_id res chain seq x y z
N LEU A 1 20.82 -8.90 13.77
CA LEU A 1 21.65 -8.13 12.81
C LEU A 1 22.25 -6.89 13.49
N CYS A 2 21.44 -5.99 14.04
CA CYS A 2 21.98 -4.76 14.67
C CYS A 2 22.86 -4.99 15.91
N THR A 3 22.69 -6.12 16.61
CA THR A 3 23.43 -6.51 17.81
C THR A 3 24.62 -7.44 17.55
N SER A 4 24.85 -7.86 16.29
CA SER A 4 26.00 -8.71 15.95
C SER A 4 27.26 -7.87 15.71
N SER A 5 28.40 -8.54 15.54
CA SER A 5 29.69 -7.90 15.25
C SER A 5 29.69 -7.02 13.99
N PHE A 6 28.74 -7.21 13.08
CA PHE A 6 28.58 -6.41 11.86
C PHE A 6 27.81 -5.09 12.09
N GLY A 7 27.22 -4.90 13.27
CA GLY A 7 26.53 -3.69 13.67
C GLY A 7 25.27 -3.36 12.85
N TRP A 8 24.74 -2.16 13.05
CA TRP A 8 23.57 -1.66 12.33
C TRP A 8 23.76 -1.47 10.80
N PRO A 9 24.96 -1.14 10.26
CA PRO A 9 25.13 -0.96 8.81
C PRO A 9 24.85 -2.24 8.01
N ALA A 10 25.01 -3.41 8.63
CA ALA A 10 24.73 -4.71 8.02
C ALA A 10 23.30 -4.83 7.45
N VAL A 11 22.32 -4.18 8.10
CA VAL A 11 20.92 -4.19 7.65
C VAL A 11 20.78 -3.49 6.30
N TYR A 12 21.51 -2.39 6.08
CA TYR A 12 21.50 -1.65 4.82
C TYR A 12 22.14 -2.44 3.69
N TYR A 13 23.26 -3.11 3.94
CA TYR A 13 23.92 -3.96 2.95
C TYR A 13 23.05 -5.16 2.57
N LEU A 14 22.43 -5.82 3.54
CA LEU A 14 21.50 -6.92 3.28
C LEU A 14 20.31 -6.44 2.44
N HIS A 15 19.70 -5.32 2.81
CA HIS A 15 18.57 -4.76 2.07
C HIS A 15 18.96 -4.39 0.64
N ALA A 16 20.11 -3.75 0.44
CA ALA A 16 20.63 -3.42 -0.89
C ALA A 16 20.85 -4.67 -1.76
N GLY A 17 21.39 -5.75 -1.19
CA GLY A 17 21.56 -7.03 -1.90
C GLY A 17 20.22 -7.62 -2.35
N ILE A 18 19.23 -7.66 -1.46
CA ILE A 18 17.88 -8.13 -1.78
C ILE A 18 17.25 -7.27 -2.88
N SER A 19 17.34 -5.94 -2.77
CA SER A 19 16.82 -5.01 -3.77
C SER A 19 17.48 -5.20 -5.13
N PHE A 20 18.79 -5.44 -5.18
CA PHE A 20 19.51 -5.66 -6.43
C PHE A 20 19.07 -6.96 -7.13
N ILE A 21 18.90 -8.04 -6.36
CA ILE A 21 18.38 -9.31 -6.88
C ILE A 21 16.94 -9.13 -7.39
N ALA A 22 16.08 -8.49 -6.61
CA ALA A 22 14.70 -8.22 -7.00
C ALA A 22 14.61 -7.36 -8.26
N PHE A 23 15.48 -6.35 -8.39
CA PHE A 23 15.60 -5.54 -9.60
C PHE A 23 16.05 -6.37 -10.81
N GLY A 24 17.02 -7.27 -10.64
CA GLY A 24 17.44 -8.20 -11.69
C GLY A 24 16.28 -9.07 -12.18
N VAL A 25 15.51 -9.65 -11.24
CA VAL A 25 14.30 -10.43 -11.57
C VAL A 25 13.28 -9.58 -12.31
N TRP A 26 13.05 -8.34 -11.86
CA TRP A 26 12.13 -7.42 -12.51
C TRP A 26 12.56 -7.09 -13.94
N VAL A 27 13.83 -6.79 -14.19
CA VAL A 27 14.34 -6.51 -15.55
C VAL A 27 14.14 -7.69 -16.50
N LEU A 28 14.34 -8.92 -16.00
CA LEU A 28 14.20 -10.13 -16.81
C LEU A 28 12.73 -10.42 -17.13
N LEU A 29 11.83 -10.32 -16.14
CA LEU A 29 10.44 -10.78 -16.24
C LEU A 29 9.45 -9.68 -16.65
N TYR A 30 9.63 -8.45 -16.22
CA TYR A 30 8.62 -7.40 -16.39
C TYR A 30 8.49 -6.95 -17.85
N ARG A 31 7.25 -6.85 -18.34
CA ARG A 31 6.90 -6.30 -19.65
C ARG A 31 5.72 -5.33 -19.48
N ASN A 32 5.73 -4.23 -20.25
CA ASN A 32 4.72 -3.19 -20.14
C ASN A 32 3.34 -3.62 -20.67
N GLN A 33 3.31 -4.50 -21.68
CA GLN A 33 2.07 -5.06 -22.22
C GLN A 33 2.05 -6.57 -22.03
N PRO A 34 0.90 -7.16 -21.65
CA PRO A 34 0.77 -8.62 -21.54
C PRO A 34 1.10 -9.35 -22.84
N ALA A 35 0.84 -8.72 -24.00
CA ALA A 35 1.12 -9.28 -25.32
C ALA A 35 2.62 -9.43 -25.64
N ASP A 36 3.47 -8.64 -24.98
CA ASP A 36 4.93 -8.68 -25.20
C ASP A 36 5.62 -9.73 -24.33
N HIS A 37 4.86 -10.39 -23.45
CA HIS A 37 5.41 -11.31 -22.46
C HIS A 37 5.43 -12.75 -23.00
N PRO A 38 6.61 -13.41 -23.07
CA PRO A 38 6.77 -14.68 -23.77
C PRO A 38 6.02 -15.85 -23.12
N PHE A 39 5.67 -15.74 -21.84
CA PHE A 39 4.93 -16.79 -21.11
C PHE A 39 3.41 -16.63 -21.15
N VAL A 40 2.88 -15.55 -21.74
CA VAL A 40 1.43 -15.31 -21.79
C VAL A 40 0.83 -16.02 -22.99
N LYS A 41 -0.22 -16.82 -22.77
CA LYS A 41 -0.93 -17.57 -23.82
C LYS A 41 -2.02 -16.72 -24.48
N GLU A 42 -2.37 -17.05 -25.73
CA GLU A 42 -3.49 -16.37 -26.41
C GLU A 42 -4.83 -16.49 -25.67
N SER A 43 -5.11 -17.63 -25.05
CA SER A 43 -6.32 -17.81 -24.24
C SER A 43 -6.37 -16.87 -23.05
N GLU A 44 -5.23 -16.67 -22.38
CA GLU A 44 -5.08 -15.74 -21.26
C GLU A 44 -5.18 -14.29 -21.73
N LEU A 45 -4.56 -13.94 -22.86
CA LEU A 45 -4.72 -12.62 -23.48
C LEU A 45 -6.16 -12.29 -23.82
N ARG A 46 -6.93 -13.27 -24.31
CA ARG A 46 -8.37 -13.08 -24.59
C ARG A 46 -9.14 -12.81 -23.31
N GLU A 47 -8.86 -13.54 -22.23
CA GLU A 47 -9.51 -13.34 -20.93
C GLU A 47 -9.18 -11.96 -20.34
N ILE A 48 -7.91 -11.54 -20.35
CA ILE A 48 -7.48 -10.22 -19.85
C ILE A 48 -8.16 -9.08 -20.63
N ASN A 49 -8.40 -9.28 -21.93
CA ASN A 49 -9.00 -8.27 -22.79
C ASN A 49 -10.53 -8.34 -22.87
N SER A 50 -11.17 -9.40 -22.39
CA SER A 50 -12.62 -9.65 -22.56
C SER A 50 -13.50 -8.57 -21.92
N GLY A 51 -13.01 -7.93 -20.86
CA GLY A 51 -13.70 -6.83 -20.15
C GLY A 51 -13.25 -5.42 -20.53
N ARG A 52 -12.29 -5.25 -21.44
CA ARG A 52 -11.79 -3.92 -21.84
C ARG A 52 -12.51 -3.43 -23.10
N SER A 53 -12.96 -2.17 -23.11
CA SER A 53 -13.48 -1.59 -24.35
C SER A 53 -12.38 -1.51 -25.41
N THR A 54 -12.74 -1.65 -26.68
CA THR A 54 -11.81 -1.54 -27.81
C THR A 54 -11.08 -0.19 -27.83
N SER A 55 -11.69 0.86 -27.28
CA SER A 55 -11.07 2.18 -27.08
C SER A 55 -10.04 2.20 -25.94
N ALA A 56 -10.26 1.46 -24.84
CA ALA A 56 -9.29 1.31 -23.76
C ALA A 56 -8.06 0.49 -24.19
N ILE A 57 -8.26 -0.55 -25.01
CA ILE A 57 -7.17 -1.36 -25.58
C ILE A 57 -6.32 -0.50 -26.53
N LYS A 58 -6.95 0.30 -27.40
CA LYS A 58 -6.25 1.23 -28.30
C LYS A 58 -5.54 2.37 -27.54
N ALA A 59 -6.15 2.91 -26.48
CA ALA A 59 -5.52 3.93 -25.64
C ALA A 59 -4.25 3.41 -24.94
N SER A 60 -4.24 2.15 -24.50
CA SER A 60 -3.05 1.51 -23.92
C SER A 60 -1.90 1.34 -24.93
N SER A 61 -2.20 1.33 -26.22
CA SER A 61 -1.21 1.23 -27.31
C SER A 61 -0.74 2.61 -27.78
N ASN A 62 -1.59 3.64 -27.66
CA ASN A 62 -1.34 4.97 -28.23
C ASN A 62 -0.77 5.93 -27.17
N LYS A 63 0.54 6.22 -27.24
CA LYS A 63 1.27 7.04 -26.26
C LYS A 63 0.84 8.53 -26.16
N HIS A 64 -0.17 8.99 -26.89
CA HIS A 64 -0.43 10.43 -27.12
C HIS A 64 -1.86 10.91 -26.81
N GLN A 65 -2.59 10.24 -25.91
CA GLN A 65 -3.87 10.76 -25.46
C GLN A 65 -3.67 11.95 -24.52
N LYS A 66 -4.22 13.12 -24.87
CA LYS A 66 -4.20 14.31 -24.00
C LYS A 66 -5.04 14.02 -22.75
N ILE A 67 -4.38 13.93 -21.59
CA ILE A 67 -5.05 13.73 -20.30
C ILE A 67 -5.65 15.05 -19.83
N PRO A 68 -6.96 15.13 -19.51
CA PRO A 68 -7.62 16.36 -19.11
C PRO A 68 -7.36 16.70 -17.64
N TYR A 69 -6.13 17.09 -17.29
CA TYR A 69 -5.70 17.35 -15.91
C TYR A 69 -6.59 18.36 -15.17
N LEU A 70 -6.97 19.46 -15.83
CA LEU A 70 -7.80 20.50 -15.21
C LEU A 70 -9.19 19.95 -14.83
N ALA A 71 -9.82 19.16 -15.70
CA ALA A 71 -11.12 18.56 -15.41
C ALA A 71 -11.07 17.57 -14.25
N ILE A 72 -9.97 16.80 -14.14
CA ILE A 72 -9.72 15.90 -13.01
C ILE A 72 -9.60 16.72 -11.71
N LEU A 73 -8.79 17.78 -11.71
CA LEU A 73 -8.59 18.64 -10.54
C LEU A 73 -9.84 19.44 -10.16
N SER A 74 -10.75 19.72 -11.11
CA SER A 74 -12.03 20.36 -10.80
C SER A 74 -13.01 19.41 -10.10
N THR A 75 -12.72 18.11 -10.00
CA THR A 75 -13.63 17.13 -9.40
C THR A 75 -13.50 17.12 -7.87
N PRO A 76 -14.57 17.41 -7.09
CA PRO A 76 -14.50 17.46 -5.63
C PRO A 76 -14.07 16.14 -4.98
N ALA A 77 -14.40 15.01 -5.60
CA ALA A 77 -14.00 13.68 -5.11
C ALA A 77 -12.47 13.51 -5.06
N VAL A 78 -11.73 14.12 -5.99
CA VAL A 78 -10.25 14.04 -6.02
C VAL A 78 -9.66 14.72 -4.79
N TRP A 79 -10.15 15.91 -4.44
CA TRP A 79 -9.73 16.63 -3.25
C TRP A 79 -10.07 15.89 -1.96
N GLY A 80 -11.24 15.26 -1.90
CA GLY A 80 -11.61 14.40 -0.77
C GLY A 80 -10.66 13.22 -0.58
N ILE A 81 -10.27 12.55 -1.68
CA ILE A 81 -9.30 11.45 -1.65
C ILE A 81 -7.92 11.95 -1.22
N TRP A 82 -7.49 13.12 -1.69
CA TRP A 82 -6.20 13.70 -1.29
C TRP A 82 -6.14 14.06 0.19
N ALA A 83 -7.18 14.71 0.72
CA ALA A 83 -7.25 15.02 2.15
C ALA A 83 -7.21 13.75 3.00
N ALA A 84 -7.95 12.71 2.60
CA ALA A 84 -7.92 11.40 3.23
C ALA A 84 -6.53 10.75 3.18
N ALA A 85 -5.87 10.77 2.01
CA ALA A 85 -4.55 10.19 1.81
C ALA A 85 -3.48 10.90 2.63
N ILE A 86 -3.53 12.23 2.73
CA ILE A 86 -2.61 13.01 3.57
C ILE A 86 -2.78 12.61 5.04
N GLY A 87 -4.02 12.56 5.54
CA GLY A 87 -4.29 12.17 6.93
C GLY A 87 -3.80 10.75 7.26
N ASP A 88 -4.04 9.80 6.35
CA ASP A 88 -3.59 8.41 6.48
C ASP A 88 -2.06 8.32 6.46
N LEU A 89 -1.39 8.93 5.48
CA LEU A 89 0.07 8.92 5.36
C LEU A 89 0.76 9.59 6.55
N MET A 90 0.22 10.72 7.04
CA MET A 90 0.76 11.39 8.24
C MET A 90 0.64 10.51 9.48
N THR A 91 -0.53 9.88 9.68
CA THR A 91 -0.77 8.98 10.81
C THR A 91 0.17 7.78 10.76
N LEU A 92 0.23 7.11 9.61
CA LEU A 92 1.09 5.95 9.40
C LEU A 92 2.55 6.31 9.64
N GLN A 93 3.05 7.40 9.07
CA GLN A 93 4.44 7.82 9.23
C GLN A 93 4.76 8.15 10.69
N LEU A 94 3.85 8.83 11.41
CA LEU A 94 4.03 9.17 12.82
C LEU A 94 4.16 7.90 13.67
N ILE A 95 3.22 6.96 13.55
CA ILE A 95 3.28 5.70 14.30
C ILE A 95 4.54 4.92 13.94
N HIS A 96 4.87 4.80 12.65
CA HIS A 96 6.00 4.00 12.20
C HIS A 96 7.36 4.56 12.64
N THR A 97 7.48 5.90 12.74
CA THR A 97 8.71 6.57 13.16
C THR A 97 8.87 6.52 14.68
N PHE A 98 7.83 6.89 15.43
CA PHE A 98 7.93 7.10 16.88
C PHE A 98 7.61 5.86 17.72
N SER A 99 6.83 4.90 17.21
CA SER A 99 6.51 3.66 17.95
C SER A 99 7.77 2.88 18.41
N PRO A 100 8.75 2.56 17.54
CA PRO A 100 9.94 1.85 17.98
C PRO A 100 10.79 2.68 18.93
N GLN A 101 10.84 4.01 18.75
CA GLN A 101 11.54 4.90 19.66
C GLN A 101 10.90 4.90 21.06
N TYR A 102 9.57 5.00 21.14
CA TYR A 102 8.82 4.95 22.39
C TYR A 102 9.03 3.61 23.14
N ILE A 103 8.91 2.49 22.42
CA ILE A 103 9.09 1.14 23.01
C ILE A 103 10.51 0.96 23.56
N ARG A 104 11.51 1.53 22.90
CA ARG A 104 12.89 1.43 23.35
C ARG A 104 13.23 2.41 24.46
N GLU A 105 12.95 3.70 24.27
CA GLU A 105 13.43 4.77 25.15
C GLU A 105 12.59 4.93 26.41
N ILE A 106 11.27 4.74 26.31
CA ILE A 106 10.34 4.95 27.44
C ILE A 106 10.01 3.62 28.11
N LEU A 107 9.67 2.58 27.33
CA LEU A 107 9.36 1.26 27.90
C LEU A 107 10.62 0.43 28.23
N GLY A 108 11.81 0.83 27.76
CA GLY A 108 13.08 0.20 28.11
C GLY A 108 13.35 -1.14 27.45
N TYR A 109 12.65 -1.47 26.35
CA TYR A 109 12.77 -2.77 25.69
C TYR A 109 14.10 -2.89 24.92
N SER A 110 14.64 -4.10 24.82
CA SER A 110 15.82 -4.36 23.99
C SER A 110 15.52 -4.11 22.50
N VAL A 111 16.57 -3.89 21.69
CA VAL A 111 16.43 -3.67 20.24
C VAL A 111 15.77 -4.86 19.54
N GLU A 112 16.01 -6.07 20.03
CA GLU A 112 15.41 -7.30 19.49
C GLU A 112 13.90 -7.35 19.73
N HIS A 113 13.47 -7.14 20.98
CA HIS A 113 12.05 -7.13 21.32
C HIS A 113 11.33 -5.94 20.66
N THR A 114 11.97 -4.77 20.62
CA THR A 114 11.44 -3.59 19.92
C THR A 114 11.19 -3.89 18.44
N GLY A 115 12.12 -4.59 17.79
CA GLY A 115 11.98 -4.99 16.39
C GLY A 115 10.79 -5.91 16.15
N PHE A 116 10.60 -6.92 17.01
CA PHE A 116 9.45 -7.82 16.92
C PHE A 116 8.12 -7.11 17.20
N SER A 117 8.08 -6.29 18.25
CA SER A 117 6.89 -5.50 18.62
C SER A 117 6.51 -4.47 17.56
N ALA A 118 7.48 -3.88 16.87
CA ALA A 118 7.22 -2.95 15.76
C ALA A 118 6.73 -3.67 14.48
N ALA A 119 7.17 -4.92 14.24
CA ALA A 119 6.76 -5.70 13.08
C ALA A 119 5.34 -6.27 13.19
N LEU A 120 4.89 -6.60 14.41
CA LEU A 120 3.61 -7.25 14.64
C LEU A 120 2.40 -6.41 14.16
N PRO A 121 2.28 -5.10 14.47
CA PRO A 121 1.19 -4.27 13.97
C PRO A 121 1.13 -4.22 12.44
N VAL A 122 2.29 -4.18 11.77
CA VAL A 122 2.39 -4.16 10.31
C VAL A 122 1.90 -5.48 9.71
N LEU A 123 2.26 -6.62 10.32
CA LEU A 123 1.77 -7.93 9.90
C LEU A 123 0.25 -8.06 10.08
N VAL A 124 -0.28 -7.61 11.21
CA VAL A 124 -1.72 -7.59 11.47
C VAL A 124 -2.43 -6.70 10.44
N GLN A 125 -1.91 -5.50 10.18
CA GLN A 125 -2.44 -4.60 9.15
C GLN A 125 -2.48 -5.26 7.77
N PHE A 126 -1.43 -6.01 7.40
CA PHE A 126 -1.38 -6.74 6.13
C PHE A 126 -2.50 -7.79 6.03
N LEU A 127 -2.70 -8.60 7.08
CA LEU A 127 -3.77 -9.61 7.11
C LEU A 127 -5.16 -8.96 7.02
N PHE A 128 -5.38 -7.86 7.75
CA PHE A 128 -6.63 -7.11 7.68
C PHE A 128 -6.88 -6.53 6.29
N LYS A 129 -5.85 -6.04 5.59
CA LYS A 129 -5.97 -5.54 4.20
C LYS A 129 -6.38 -6.64 3.23
N ILE A 130 -5.79 -7.83 3.34
CA ILE A 130 -6.20 -8.99 2.53
C ILE A 130 -7.66 -9.36 2.81
N PHE A 131 -8.03 -9.45 4.10
CA PHE A 131 -9.39 -9.78 4.49
C PHE A 131 -10.40 -8.75 3.96
N ALA A 132 -10.12 -7.44 4.13
CA ALA A 132 -10.98 -6.37 3.66
C ALA A 132 -11.12 -6.36 2.12
N GLY A 133 -10.05 -6.67 1.38
CA GLY A 133 -10.11 -6.84 -0.07
C GLY A 133 -11.02 -8.00 -0.47
N TYR A 134 -10.82 -9.16 0.15
CA TYR A 134 -11.65 -10.34 -0.09
C TYR A 134 -13.13 -10.09 0.23
N THR A 135 -13.44 -9.45 1.36
CA THR A 135 -14.83 -9.12 1.71
C THR A 135 -15.42 -8.06 0.78
N SER A 136 -14.62 -7.11 0.30
CA SER A 136 -15.06 -6.10 -0.68
C SER A 136 -15.45 -6.72 -2.02
N ASP A 137 -14.69 -7.71 -2.48
CA ASP A 137 -14.93 -8.41 -3.74
C ASP A 137 -16.16 -9.31 -3.67
N LYS A 138 -16.39 -9.98 -2.52
CA LYS A 138 -17.56 -10.84 -2.31
C LYS A 138 -18.85 -10.06 -2.09
N LEU A 139 -18.77 -8.78 -1.73
CA LEU A 139 -19.93 -7.93 -1.50
C LEU A 139 -20.46 -7.39 -2.83
N THR A 140 -21.48 -8.04 -3.38
CA THR A 140 -22.12 -7.66 -4.66
C THR A 140 -23.38 -6.80 -4.50
N ILE A 141 -23.82 -6.58 -3.27
CA ILE A 141 -25.10 -5.90 -2.95
C ILE A 141 -24.98 -4.38 -3.12
N PHE A 142 -23.79 -3.81 -2.92
CA PHE A 142 -23.55 -2.37 -2.97
C PHE A 142 -22.86 -1.95 -4.27
N SER A 143 -23.10 -0.73 -4.71
CA SER A 143 -22.33 -0.12 -5.80
C SER A 143 -20.86 0.04 -5.41
N GLU A 144 -19.95 -0.03 -6.38
CA GLU A 144 -18.51 0.10 -6.14
C GLU A 144 -18.14 1.38 -5.38
N THR A 145 -18.78 2.50 -5.75
CA THR A 145 -18.59 3.78 -5.04
C THR A 145 -19.06 3.73 -3.59
N ALA A 146 -20.16 3.03 -3.30
CA ALA A 146 -20.66 2.89 -1.94
C ALA A 146 -19.74 1.99 -1.10
N LYS A 147 -19.23 0.90 -1.68
CA LYS A 147 -18.22 0.03 -1.03
C LYS A 147 -16.96 0.81 -0.68
N LEU A 148 -16.40 1.55 -1.64
CA LEU A 148 -15.21 2.36 -1.43
C LEU A 148 -15.41 3.38 -0.30
N ARG A 149 -16.54 4.09 -0.29
CA ARG A 149 -16.87 5.04 0.78
C ARG A 149 -17.01 4.35 2.13
N PHE A 150 -17.67 3.20 2.19
CA PHE A 150 -17.88 2.47 3.43
C PHE A 150 -16.57 1.99 4.05
N TYR A 151 -15.72 1.28 3.29
CA TYR A 151 -14.44 0.79 3.79
C TYR A 151 -13.49 1.92 4.16
N ASN A 152 -13.43 2.99 3.37
CA ASN A 152 -12.56 4.12 3.65
C ASN A 152 -13.02 4.90 4.90
N SER A 153 -14.33 5.10 5.08
CA SER A 153 -14.88 5.73 6.27
C SER A 153 -14.63 4.91 7.54
N ILE A 154 -14.74 3.58 7.46
CA ILE A 154 -14.40 2.71 8.59
C ILE A 154 -12.92 2.83 8.93
N ALA A 155 -12.03 2.70 7.94
CA ALA A 155 -10.59 2.75 8.17
C ALA A 155 -10.16 4.08 8.82
N LEU A 156 -10.56 5.21 8.25
CA LEU A 156 -10.20 6.53 8.76
C LEU A 156 -10.92 6.86 10.07
N GLY A 157 -12.20 6.50 10.20
CA GLY A 157 -12.99 6.76 11.39
C GLY A 157 -12.49 5.99 12.61
N VAL A 158 -12.19 4.71 12.44
CA VAL A 158 -11.61 3.86 13.49
C VAL A 158 -10.21 4.35 13.88
N SER A 159 -9.38 4.70 12.89
CA SER A 159 -8.05 5.26 13.15
C SER A 159 -8.14 6.59 13.93
N ALA A 160 -9.02 7.49 13.52
CA ALA A 160 -9.21 8.77 14.20
C ALA A 160 -9.68 8.59 15.64
N PHE A 161 -10.62 7.68 15.88
CA PHE A 161 -11.13 7.36 17.22
C PHE A 161 -10.00 6.89 18.15
N PHE A 162 -9.16 5.94 17.71
CA PHE A 162 -8.05 5.46 18.53
C PHE A 162 -6.98 6.52 18.78
N LEU A 163 -6.67 7.37 17.79
CA LEU A 163 -5.72 8.47 17.98
C LEU A 163 -6.22 9.53 18.96
N ILE A 164 -7.52 9.85 18.93
CA ILE A 164 -8.12 10.76 19.89
C ILE A 164 -7.99 10.18 21.31
N ILE A 165 -8.30 8.89 21.50
CA ILE A 165 -8.10 8.23 22.80
C ILE A 165 -6.64 8.29 23.23
N LEU A 166 -5.72 8.01 22.30
CA LEU A 166 -4.28 8.07 22.58
C LEU A 166 -3.82 9.46 23.03
N ALA A 167 -4.39 10.52 22.45
CA ALA A 167 -4.08 11.90 22.83
C ALA A 167 -4.53 12.27 24.25
N PHE A 168 -5.52 11.57 24.81
CA PHE A 168 -6.07 11.81 26.14
C PHE A 168 -5.65 10.77 27.20
N LEU A 169 -4.86 9.77 26.82
CA LEU A 169 -4.28 8.82 27.77
C LEU A 169 -3.26 9.56 28.67
N PRO A 170 -3.45 9.57 30.01
CA PRO A 170 -2.48 10.19 30.90
C PRO A 170 -1.13 9.48 30.77
N GLN A 171 -0.07 10.31 30.73
CA GLN A 171 1.33 9.89 30.63
C GLN A 171 1.77 9.08 31.85
#